data_AF-A0A8H4TQG5-F1
#
_entry.id   AF-A0A8H4TQG5-F1
#
_cell.length_a   1.000
_cell.length_b   1.000
_cell.length_c   1.000
_cell.angle_alpha   90.00
_cell.angle_beta   90.00
_cell.angle_gamma   90.00
#
_symmetry.space_group_name_H-M   'P 1'
#
loop_
_entity.id
_entity.type
_entity.pdbx_description
1 polymer ?
#
loop_
_entity_poly.entity_id
_entity_poly.type
_entity_poly.pdbx_seq_one_letter_code
_entity_poly.pdbx_strand_id
1 'polypeptide(L)'
;MCISMTRPLLKNIRTGLIDPTTPKSAMTKKAADGTEWQLVFSDEFNTPGRTFYEGDDPFFQGVDLWYGVTQDLEWYDPDAITTSDGVLQIQFDSYDNHNVSFRSGMLQSWNQMCFSGGRLEASISLPGRGDTSGFWPGFWAMGNLGRAGYAATTDGMWPYSYDDVCDVGITANQSSTDGLSFLPGMRLPACTCPGTDHPSPGRSRGAPEIDVIEASVTVLDEMQDRIGVVSQSLQLAPYDI
;
A
#
# COMPACT_ATOMS: atom_id res chain seq x y z
N MET A 1 15.93 -25.58 12.68
CA MET A 1 16.46 -24.24 12.33
C MET A 1 17.82 -24.10 13.00
N CYS A 2 18.91 -24.19 12.24
CA CYS A 2 20.26 -24.05 12.76
C CYS A 2 20.70 -22.60 12.59
N ILE A 3 20.55 -21.79 13.63
CA ILE A 3 21.02 -20.40 13.63
C ILE A 3 22.55 -20.42 13.77
N SER A 4 23.25 -19.92 12.76
CA SER A 4 24.70 -19.74 12.81
C SER A 4 25.06 -18.77 13.94
N MET A 5 25.71 -19.27 14.99
CA MET A 5 26.13 -18.49 16.17
C MET A 5 27.21 -17.43 15.87
N THR A 6 27.68 -17.32 14.63
CA THR A 6 28.66 -16.32 14.21
C THR A 6 28.05 -14.98 13.81
N ARG A 7 26.71 -14.85 13.72
CA ARG A 7 26.05 -13.57 13.47
C ARG A 7 25.55 -12.96 14.78
N PRO A 8 26.05 -11.77 15.20
CA PRO A 8 25.51 -11.11 16.38
C PRO A 8 24.04 -10.75 16.16
N LEU A 9 23.17 -11.34 16.99
CA LEU A 9 21.71 -11.39 16.85
C LEU A 9 20.99 -10.02 16.78
N LEU A 10 21.68 -8.91 17.12
CA LEU A 10 21.07 -7.58 17.23
C LEU A 10 21.85 -6.47 16.48
N LYS A 11 22.94 -6.78 15.76
CA LYS A 11 23.74 -5.74 15.08
C LYS A 11 23.11 -5.20 13.79
N ASN A 12 22.21 -5.97 13.19
CA ASN A 12 21.56 -5.61 11.92
C ASN A 12 20.15 -5.05 12.13
N ILE A 13 19.75 -4.81 13.38
CA ILE A 13 18.47 -4.16 13.67
C ILE A 13 18.64 -2.68 13.38
N ARG A 14 17.86 -2.19 12.43
CA ARG A 14 17.78 -0.77 12.12
C ARG A 14 17.25 -0.02 13.35
N THR A 15 18.03 0.93 13.86
CA THR A 15 17.73 1.63 15.13
C THR A 15 17.07 3.01 14.96
N GLY A 16 16.81 3.43 13.73
CA GLY A 16 16.28 4.77 13.44
C GLY A 16 15.37 4.81 12.22
N LEU A 17 14.49 5.82 12.21
CA LEU A 17 13.50 6.05 11.14
C LEU A 17 14.14 6.56 9.84
N ILE A 18 15.32 7.16 9.90
CA ILE A 18 16.06 7.62 8.71
C ILE A 18 17.20 6.64 8.48
N ASP A 19 17.32 6.13 7.26
CA ASP A 19 18.41 5.25 6.86
C ASP A 19 19.74 6.02 6.98
N PRO A 20 20.76 5.46 7.66
CA PRO A 20 22.07 6.12 7.80
C PRO A 20 22.75 6.46 6.47
N THR A 21 22.36 5.78 5.39
CA THR A 21 22.88 5.98 4.03
C THR A 21 22.07 6.98 3.21
N THR A 22 20.97 7.51 3.74
CA THR A 22 20.16 8.53 3.06
C THR A 22 21.00 9.76 2.73
N PRO A 23 21.00 10.22 1.47
CA PRO A 23 21.79 11.38 1.06
C PRO A 23 21.31 12.66 1.74
N LYS A 24 22.25 13.53 2.13
CA LYS A 24 21.95 14.82 2.78
C LYS A 24 20.99 15.70 1.96
N SER A 25 21.00 15.57 0.63
CA SER A 25 20.10 16.29 -0.27
C SER A 25 18.63 15.87 -0.17
N ALA A 26 18.34 14.69 0.41
CA ALA A 26 16.98 14.21 0.63
C ALA A 26 16.43 14.54 2.04
N MET A 27 17.28 15.08 2.93
CA MET A 27 16.89 15.37 4.32
C MET A 27 15.90 16.52 4.46
N THR A 28 15.88 17.44 3.48
CA THR A 28 14.94 18.55 3.45
C THR A 28 14.36 18.74 2.06
N LYS A 29 13.14 19.27 2.00
CA LYS A 29 12.46 19.62 0.75
C LYS A 29 11.69 20.91 0.90
N LYS A 30 11.81 21.81 -0.06
CA LYS A 30 10.98 23.02 -0.10
C LYS A 30 9.65 22.70 -0.76
N ALA A 31 8.56 22.85 -0.02
CA ALA A 31 7.20 22.68 -0.50
C ALA A 31 6.75 23.85 -1.39
N ALA A 32 5.62 23.68 -2.09
CA ALA A 32 5.11 24.66 -3.04
C ALA A 32 4.73 26.00 -2.40
N ASP A 33 4.31 25.96 -1.13
CA ASP A 33 3.99 27.12 -0.29
C ASP A 33 5.24 27.82 0.28
N GLY A 34 6.43 27.28 0.02
CA GLY A 34 7.70 27.77 0.54
C GLY A 34 8.11 27.19 1.89
N THR A 35 7.27 26.38 2.53
CA THR A 35 7.58 25.70 3.79
C THR A 35 8.71 24.70 3.57
N GLU A 36 9.66 24.63 4.51
CA GLU A 36 10.69 23.59 4.49
C GLU A 36 10.19 22.34 5.23
N TRP A 37 10.10 21.23 4.51
CA TRP A 37 9.77 19.92 5.05
C TRP A 37 11.04 19.17 5.44
N GLN A 38 10.97 18.48 6.57
CA GLN A 38 12.04 17.62 7.08
C GLN A 38 11.71 16.16 6.78
N LEU A 39 12.71 15.40 6.37
CA LEU A 39 12.59 13.95 6.22
C LEU A 39 12.37 13.31 7.60
N VAL A 40 11.33 12.49 7.71
CA VAL A 40 10.99 11.78 8.96
C VAL A 40 11.19 10.27 8.86
N PHE A 41 11.20 9.73 7.65
CA PHE A 41 11.47 8.33 7.37
C PHE A 41 12.11 8.17 5.98
N SER A 42 13.01 7.19 5.84
CA SER A 42 13.56 6.75 4.54
C SER A 42 13.98 5.30 4.60
N ASP A 43 14.07 4.58 3.49
CA ASP A 43 14.79 3.30 3.42
C ASP A 43 15.48 3.25 2.05
N GLU A 44 16.80 3.18 2.05
CA GLU A 44 17.56 3.16 0.79
C GLU A 44 17.76 1.74 0.26
N PHE A 45 17.33 0.71 1.01
CA PHE A 45 17.47 -0.70 0.65
C PHE A 45 18.90 -1.15 0.32
N ASN A 46 19.90 -0.43 0.82
CA ASN A 46 21.33 -0.64 0.52
C ASN A 46 21.94 -1.90 1.15
N THR A 47 21.29 -2.49 2.16
CA THR A 47 21.78 -3.72 2.80
C THR A 47 21.30 -4.92 1.99
N PRO A 48 22.18 -5.69 1.32
CA PRO A 48 21.77 -6.80 0.47
C PRO A 48 21.29 -8.02 1.26
N GLY A 49 20.36 -8.77 0.69
CA GLY A 49 19.82 -10.01 1.23
C GLY A 49 18.90 -9.81 2.43
N ARG A 50 18.23 -8.65 2.56
CA ARG A 50 17.14 -8.49 3.53
C ARG A 50 16.01 -9.43 3.15
N THR A 51 15.45 -10.07 4.17
CA THR A 51 14.22 -10.86 4.07
C THR A 51 13.09 -10.06 4.69
N PHE A 52 11.87 -10.32 4.25
CA PHE A 52 10.69 -9.60 4.70
C PHE A 52 9.59 -10.55 5.20
N TYR A 53 9.96 -11.73 5.70
CA TYR A 53 9.00 -12.57 6.42
C TYR A 53 8.50 -11.85 7.68
N GLU A 54 7.38 -12.32 8.23
CA GLU A 54 6.83 -11.78 9.47
C GLU A 54 7.90 -11.72 10.58
N GLY A 55 8.21 -10.51 11.05
CA GLY A 55 9.17 -10.26 12.11
C GLY A 55 10.63 -10.10 11.69
N ASP A 56 10.97 -10.28 10.40
CA ASP A 56 12.35 -10.14 9.92
C ASP A 56 12.79 -8.68 9.76
N ASP A 57 11.85 -7.78 9.44
CA ASP A 57 12.10 -6.36 9.25
C ASP A 57 11.21 -5.50 10.18
N PRO A 58 11.75 -4.43 10.80
CA PRO A 58 11.01 -3.62 11.76
C PRO A 58 9.97 -2.68 11.12
N PHE A 59 10.05 -2.41 9.82
CA PHE A 59 9.22 -1.41 9.12
C PHE A 59 8.38 -1.99 8.00
N PHE A 60 8.77 -3.15 7.48
CA PHE A 60 8.10 -3.79 6.36
C PHE A 60 7.84 -5.27 6.62
N GLN A 61 6.82 -5.81 5.96
CA GLN A 61 6.50 -7.22 5.93
C GLN A 61 5.96 -7.60 4.55
N GLY A 62 6.58 -8.60 3.94
CA GLY A 62 6.06 -9.30 2.78
C GLY A 62 4.85 -10.13 3.20
N VAL A 63 3.77 -10.05 2.43
CA VAL A 63 2.58 -10.87 2.70
C VAL A 63 2.68 -12.22 2.00
N ASP A 64 2.10 -13.23 2.65
CA ASP A 64 1.89 -14.58 2.14
C ASP A 64 0.38 -14.77 1.93
N LEU A 65 -0.12 -14.42 0.73
CA LEU A 65 -1.55 -14.50 0.40
C LEU A 65 -1.84 -14.50 -1.11
N TRP A 66 -2.98 -15.10 -1.48
CA TRP A 66 -3.63 -14.84 -2.76
C TRP A 66 -4.59 -13.65 -2.65
N TYR A 67 -4.42 -12.63 -3.50
CA TYR A 67 -5.23 -11.43 -3.42
C TYR A 67 -6.56 -11.60 -4.19
N GLY A 68 -7.51 -12.27 -3.53
CA GLY A 68 -8.81 -12.60 -4.14
C GLY A 68 -9.73 -11.41 -4.43
N VAL A 69 -9.45 -10.21 -3.89
CA VAL A 69 -10.27 -9.01 -4.14
C VAL A 69 -10.14 -8.56 -5.60
N THR A 70 -8.94 -8.68 -6.17
CA THR A 70 -8.62 -8.36 -7.56
C THR A 70 -8.52 -9.60 -8.45
N GLN A 71 -8.61 -10.80 -7.86
CA GLN A 71 -8.46 -12.10 -8.54
C GLN A 71 -7.10 -12.23 -9.22
N ASP A 72 -6.04 -11.87 -8.50
CA ASP A 72 -4.67 -11.89 -9.01
C ASP A 72 -4.29 -13.29 -9.54
N LEU A 73 -3.44 -13.31 -10.57
CA LEU A 73 -2.99 -14.57 -11.18
C LEU A 73 -1.83 -15.18 -10.42
N GLU A 74 -1.22 -14.40 -9.53
CA GLU A 74 -0.10 -14.75 -8.70
C GLU A 74 -0.48 -15.02 -7.25
N TRP A 75 0.37 -15.78 -6.58
CA TRP A 75 0.45 -15.78 -5.12
C TRP A 75 1.49 -14.75 -4.69
N TYR A 76 1.17 -13.88 -3.73
CA TYR A 76 2.18 -13.04 -3.10
C TYR A 76 2.94 -13.85 -2.06
N ASP A 77 4.25 -13.96 -2.26
CA ASP A 77 5.15 -14.74 -1.41
C ASP A 77 6.28 -13.84 -0.90
N PRO A 78 6.59 -13.81 0.41
CA PRO A 78 7.72 -13.04 0.93
C PRO A 78 9.06 -13.45 0.32
N ASP A 79 9.19 -14.67 -0.20
CA ASP A 79 10.42 -15.16 -0.82
C ASP A 79 10.75 -14.48 -2.17
N ALA A 80 9.75 -13.86 -2.81
CA ALA A 80 9.89 -13.07 -4.02
C ALA A 80 10.38 -11.63 -3.76
N ILE A 81 10.62 -11.28 -2.49
CA ILE A 81 11.04 -9.94 -2.07
C ILE A 81 12.41 -10.02 -1.40
N THR A 82 13.36 -9.25 -1.92
CA THR A 82 14.70 -9.13 -1.33
C THR A 82 15.30 -7.77 -1.61
N THR A 83 16.49 -7.53 -1.09
CA THR A 83 17.31 -6.38 -1.49
C THR A 83 18.59 -6.85 -2.18
N SER A 84 18.90 -6.29 -3.33
CA SER A 84 20.15 -6.53 -4.04
C SER A 84 20.54 -5.28 -4.82
N ASP A 85 21.85 -5.08 -4.99
CA ASP A 85 22.40 -3.99 -5.81
C ASP A 85 21.91 -2.58 -5.43
N GLY A 86 21.64 -2.37 -4.13
CA GLY A 86 21.21 -1.08 -3.60
C GLY A 86 19.72 -0.77 -3.79
N VAL A 87 18.89 -1.76 -4.11
CA VAL A 87 17.45 -1.57 -4.32
C VAL A 87 16.62 -2.66 -3.66
N LEU A 88 15.36 -2.34 -3.35
CA LEU A 88 14.31 -3.33 -3.13
C LEU A 88 13.99 -4.00 -4.47
N GLN A 89 13.99 -5.33 -4.48
CA GLN A 89 13.61 -6.14 -5.62
C GLN A 89 12.36 -6.95 -5.28
N ILE A 90 11.33 -6.76 -6.10
CA ILE A 90 10.11 -7.57 -6.10
C ILE A 90 10.12 -8.35 -7.41
N GLN A 91 10.25 -9.66 -7.31
CA GLN A 91 10.32 -10.55 -8.46
C GLN A 91 8.92 -11.06 -8.83
N PHE A 92 8.61 -11.03 -10.13
CA PHE A 92 7.47 -11.73 -10.69
C PHE A 92 7.97 -12.88 -11.58
N ASP A 93 7.49 -14.10 -11.35
CA ASP A 93 7.88 -15.27 -12.14
C ASP A 93 6.75 -16.28 -12.37
N SER A 94 6.90 -17.03 -13.47
CA SER A 94 6.10 -18.24 -13.72
C SER A 94 6.59 -19.33 -12.78
N TYR A 95 5.82 -19.57 -11.74
CA TYR A 95 6.16 -20.43 -10.63
C TYR A 95 4.86 -20.97 -10.03
N ASP A 96 4.63 -22.27 -10.16
CA ASP A 96 3.42 -22.90 -9.62
C ASP A 96 3.45 -22.83 -8.08
N ASN A 97 2.51 -22.08 -7.51
CA ASN A 97 2.40 -21.85 -6.07
C ASN A 97 0.93 -21.90 -5.64
N HIS A 98 0.57 -22.66 -4.59
CA HIS A 98 -0.79 -22.68 -4.03
C HIS A 98 -1.95 -22.80 -5.06
N ASN A 99 -1.76 -23.56 -6.15
CA ASN A 99 -2.69 -23.74 -7.29
C ASN A 99 -2.88 -22.54 -8.23
N VAL A 100 -1.99 -21.54 -8.18
CA VAL A 100 -1.84 -20.52 -9.21
C VAL A 100 -0.47 -20.67 -9.92
N SER A 101 -0.34 -20.12 -11.12
CA SER A 101 0.84 -20.34 -11.99
C SER A 101 1.90 -19.25 -11.92
N PHE A 102 1.67 -18.22 -11.12
CA PHE A 102 2.60 -17.11 -10.95
C PHE A 102 2.85 -16.84 -9.49
N ARG A 103 3.99 -16.19 -9.24
CA ARG A 103 4.36 -15.67 -7.93
C ARG A 103 4.87 -14.25 -8.09
N SER A 104 4.54 -13.41 -7.11
CA SER A 104 5.01 -12.03 -6.99
C SER A 104 5.26 -11.69 -5.52
N GLY A 105 5.59 -10.44 -5.23
CA GLY A 105 5.72 -9.93 -3.88
C GLY A 105 4.87 -8.69 -3.62
N MET A 106 4.25 -8.64 -2.45
CA MET A 106 3.60 -7.43 -1.92
C MET A 106 4.21 -7.10 -0.56
N LEU A 107 4.86 -5.95 -0.47
CA LEU A 107 5.51 -5.46 0.74
C LEU A 107 4.62 -4.41 1.40
N GLN A 108 4.28 -4.61 2.67
CA GLN A 108 3.41 -3.72 3.44
C GLN A 108 4.16 -3.16 4.66
N SER A 109 3.85 -1.91 5.03
CA SER A 109 4.25 -1.33 6.33
C SER A 109 3.10 -1.32 7.35
N TRP A 110 2.03 -2.08 7.06
CA TRP A 110 0.79 -2.09 7.84
C TRP A 110 1.06 -2.38 9.31
N ASN A 111 0.61 -1.48 10.18
CA ASN A 111 0.81 -1.53 11.64
C ASN A 111 2.28 -1.59 12.13
N GLN A 112 3.24 -1.35 11.24
CA GLN A 112 4.67 -1.20 11.57
C GLN A 112 5.09 0.28 11.49
N MET A 113 4.61 0.98 10.46
CA MET A 113 4.87 2.40 10.25
C MET A 113 3.64 3.11 9.68
N CYS A 114 3.35 4.29 10.20
CA CYS A 114 2.28 5.14 9.70
C CYS A 114 2.75 6.59 9.61
N PHE A 115 2.18 7.34 8.67
CA PHE A 115 2.31 8.79 8.57
C PHE A 115 0.92 9.40 8.50
N SER A 116 0.72 10.58 9.11
CA SER A 116 -0.58 11.26 9.17
C SER A 116 -0.73 12.37 8.14
N GLY A 117 0.32 12.64 7.38
CA GLY A 117 0.36 13.69 6.36
C GLY A 117 1.78 13.94 5.89
N GLY A 118 1.92 14.70 4.80
CA GLY A 118 3.21 15.05 4.21
C GLY A 118 3.36 14.48 2.81
N ARG A 119 4.55 13.97 2.51
CA ARG A 119 4.95 13.55 1.17
C ARG A 119 5.52 12.13 1.20
N LEU A 120 5.01 11.30 0.31
CA LEU A 120 5.51 9.95 0.03
C LEU A 120 6.23 9.97 -1.31
N GLU A 121 7.48 9.51 -1.36
CA GLU A 121 8.28 9.43 -2.58
C GLU A 121 9.01 8.09 -2.65
N ALA A 122 9.16 7.56 -3.87
CA ALA A 122 10.00 6.42 -4.16
C ALA A 122 10.66 6.61 -5.53
N SER A 123 11.86 6.05 -5.71
CA SER A 123 12.51 5.93 -7.03
C SER A 123 12.32 4.49 -7.51
N ILE A 124 11.54 4.31 -8.57
CA ILE A 124 11.04 3.00 -9.00
C ILE A 124 11.46 2.75 -10.45
N SER A 125 11.97 1.54 -10.70
CA SER A 125 12.10 0.97 -12.05
C SER A 125 11.00 -0.09 -12.23
N LEU A 126 10.12 0.13 -13.19
CA LEU A 126 9.00 -0.78 -13.45
C LEU A 126 9.46 -2.06 -14.16
N PRO A 127 8.80 -3.21 -13.92
CA PRO A 127 9.12 -4.46 -14.60
C PRO A 127 8.79 -4.41 -16.09
N GLY A 128 9.64 -5.05 -16.89
CA GLY A 128 9.43 -5.19 -18.33
C GLY A 128 9.54 -3.89 -19.12
N ARG A 129 9.16 -3.96 -20.40
CA ARG A 129 9.00 -2.76 -21.24
C ARG A 129 7.57 -2.25 -21.11
N GLY A 130 7.35 -0.97 -21.40
CA GLY A 130 6.02 -0.37 -21.36
C GLY A 130 4.98 -1.01 -22.29
N ASP A 131 5.39 -1.78 -23.30
CA ASP A 131 4.49 -2.54 -24.18
C ASP A 131 4.26 -3.99 -23.73
N THR A 132 4.92 -4.44 -22.66
CA THR A 132 4.77 -5.80 -22.11
C THR A 132 3.54 -5.87 -21.20
N SER A 133 2.49 -6.54 -21.67
CA SER A 133 1.24 -6.72 -20.91
C SER A 133 1.36 -7.82 -19.86
N GLY A 134 0.58 -7.68 -18.78
CA GLY A 134 0.45 -8.69 -17.72
C GLY A 134 0.97 -8.23 -16.36
N PHE A 135 1.81 -7.20 -16.31
CA PHE A 135 2.25 -6.60 -15.05
C PHE A 135 1.29 -5.49 -14.59
N TRP A 136 1.05 -5.44 -13.28
CA TRP A 136 0.32 -4.34 -12.62
C TRP A 136 1.10 -3.87 -11.38
N PRO A 137 2.30 -3.27 -11.54
CA PRO A 137 3.08 -2.79 -10.42
C PRO A 137 2.42 -1.56 -9.80
N GLY A 138 2.32 -1.56 -8.46
CA GLY A 138 1.72 -0.48 -7.68
C GLY A 138 2.62 0.03 -6.57
N PHE A 139 2.57 1.33 -6.30
CA PHE A 139 3.08 1.96 -5.08
C PHE A 139 2.04 2.96 -4.59
N TRP A 140 1.48 2.67 -3.42
CA TRP A 140 0.27 3.30 -2.92
C TRP A 140 0.25 3.27 -1.39
N ALA A 141 -0.69 3.98 -0.78
CA ALA A 141 -0.88 4.05 0.66
C ALA A 141 -2.36 3.93 1.02
N MET A 142 -2.67 3.31 2.16
CA MET A 142 -4.02 3.22 2.69
C MET A 142 -4.05 3.51 4.19
N GLY A 143 -5.18 4.02 4.67
CA GLY A 143 -5.41 4.23 6.09
C GLY A 143 -5.26 2.93 6.89
N ASN A 144 -4.50 2.98 7.99
CA ASN A 144 -4.02 1.82 8.74
C ASN A 144 -5.12 0.92 9.37
N LEU A 145 -6.39 1.34 9.32
CA LEU A 145 -7.51 0.51 9.77
C LEU A 145 -7.89 -0.59 8.78
N GLY A 146 -7.58 -0.39 7.49
CA GLY A 146 -7.68 -1.42 6.46
C GLY A 146 -6.33 -2.07 6.21
N ARG A 147 -6.34 -3.33 5.77
CA ARG A 147 -5.16 -4.04 5.29
C ARG A 147 -5.44 -4.67 3.92
N ALA A 148 -4.67 -4.28 2.91
CA ALA A 148 -4.75 -4.90 1.58
C ALA A 148 -4.56 -6.42 1.67
N GLY A 149 -5.34 -7.15 0.87
CA GLY A 149 -5.39 -8.61 0.90
C GLY A 149 -6.33 -9.19 1.96
N TYR A 150 -6.78 -8.40 2.95
CA TYR A 150 -7.64 -8.85 4.04
C TYR A 150 -9.02 -8.17 3.97
N ALA A 151 -9.89 -8.65 3.08
CA ALA A 151 -11.18 -8.02 2.76
C ALA A 151 -12.08 -7.71 3.98
N ALA A 152 -12.04 -8.53 5.02
CA ALA A 152 -12.81 -8.30 6.25
C ALA A 152 -12.41 -7.01 7.01
N THR A 153 -11.17 -6.53 6.79
CA THR A 153 -10.64 -5.31 7.39
C THR A 153 -10.99 -4.06 6.56
N THR A 154 -11.21 -4.22 5.25
CA THR A 154 -11.58 -3.12 4.35
C THR A 154 -13.08 -2.93 4.24
N ASP A 155 -13.89 -3.96 4.56
CA ASP A 155 -15.35 -3.91 4.57
C ASP A 155 -15.91 -2.78 5.46
N GLY A 156 -16.55 -1.81 4.81
CA GLY A 156 -17.07 -0.59 5.43
C GLY A 156 -16.01 0.35 6.01
N MET A 157 -14.70 0.06 5.86
CA MET A 157 -13.59 0.94 6.21
C MET A 157 -13.10 1.71 4.99
N TRP A 158 -12.88 1.01 3.89
CA TRP A 158 -12.40 1.56 2.63
C TRP A 158 -13.58 1.89 1.70
N PRO A 159 -13.54 2.99 0.93
CA PRO A 159 -12.54 4.05 0.92
C PRO A 159 -12.96 5.25 1.80
N TYR A 160 -13.66 5.02 2.92
CA TYR A 160 -14.32 6.10 3.67
C TYR A 160 -13.34 7.11 4.29
N SER A 161 -13.64 8.39 4.10
CA SER A 161 -12.99 9.55 4.72
C SER A 161 -14.06 10.59 5.08
N TYR A 162 -14.82 10.30 6.14
CA TYR A 162 -15.98 11.09 6.55
C TYR A 162 -15.67 12.02 7.74
N ASP A 163 -16.30 13.20 7.78
CA ASP A 163 -16.23 14.13 8.92
C ASP A 163 -16.86 13.56 10.21
N ASP A 164 -16.58 14.18 11.36
CA ASP A 164 -17.12 13.82 12.67
C ASP A 164 -18.59 14.29 12.86
N VAL A 165 -19.44 14.06 11.86
CA VAL A 165 -20.86 14.47 11.85
C VAL A 165 -21.78 13.36 11.34
N CYS A 166 -23.08 13.46 11.67
CA CYS A 166 -24.11 12.55 11.15
C CYS A 166 -24.56 13.03 9.76
N ASP A 167 -24.17 12.30 8.71
CA ASP A 167 -24.62 12.55 7.34
C ASP A 167 -25.14 11.26 6.67
N VAL A 168 -25.96 11.41 5.63
CA VAL A 168 -26.56 10.29 4.88
C VAL A 168 -25.54 9.46 4.09
N GLY A 169 -24.40 10.03 3.72
CA GLY A 169 -23.30 9.39 2.99
C GLY A 169 -22.62 8.24 3.73
N ILE A 170 -22.88 8.09 5.04
CA ILE A 170 -22.41 6.94 5.83
C ILE A 170 -23.22 5.67 5.57
N THR A 171 -24.38 5.76 4.92
CA THR A 171 -25.25 4.61 4.66
C THR A 171 -24.94 3.96 3.31
N ALA A 172 -25.49 2.76 3.09
CA ALA A 172 -25.34 2.04 1.82
C ALA A 172 -25.72 2.92 0.62
N ASN A 173 -24.94 2.84 -0.46
CA ASN A 173 -25.07 3.64 -1.68
C ASN A 173 -25.13 5.16 -1.43
N GLN A 174 -24.58 5.64 -0.30
CA GLN A 174 -24.71 7.04 0.14
C GLN A 174 -26.16 7.52 0.23
N SER A 175 -27.12 6.62 0.53
CA SER A 175 -28.56 6.90 0.48
C SER A 175 -29.09 7.37 -0.89
N SER A 176 -28.34 7.14 -1.98
CA SER A 176 -28.74 7.48 -3.34
C SER A 176 -29.07 6.24 -4.19
N THR A 177 -29.92 6.43 -5.20
CA THR A 177 -30.28 5.41 -6.20
C THR A 177 -29.80 5.77 -7.61
N ASP A 178 -28.95 6.78 -7.75
CA ASP A 178 -28.38 7.22 -9.03
C ASP A 178 -27.36 6.24 -9.63
N GLY A 179 -26.85 5.31 -8.83
CA GLY A 179 -25.83 4.35 -9.23
C GLY A 179 -24.40 4.90 -9.17
N LEU A 180 -24.18 6.06 -8.53
CA LEU A 180 -22.84 6.58 -8.27
C LEU A 180 -22.08 5.75 -7.24
N SER A 181 -22.77 5.21 -6.24
CA SER A 181 -22.16 4.46 -5.14
C SER A 181 -22.80 3.08 -4.99
N PHE A 182 -21.93 2.07 -4.86
CA PHE A 182 -22.28 0.70 -4.48
C PHE A 182 -21.63 0.30 -3.15
N LEU A 183 -21.14 1.28 -2.39
CA LEU A 183 -20.46 1.03 -1.13
C LEU A 183 -21.47 0.57 -0.06
N PRO A 184 -21.06 -0.35 0.84
CA PRO A 184 -21.98 -1.01 1.79
C PRO A 184 -22.48 -0.09 2.92
N GLY A 185 -21.90 1.10 3.08
CA GLY A 185 -22.06 1.95 4.25
C GLY A 185 -20.80 1.93 5.10
N MET A 186 -20.54 3.04 5.76
CA MET A 186 -19.40 3.22 6.64
C MET A 186 -19.62 2.42 7.93
N ARG A 187 -18.64 1.60 8.29
CA ARG A 187 -18.72 0.72 9.46
C ARG A 187 -18.38 1.42 10.77
N LEU A 188 -17.58 2.48 10.75
CA LEU A 188 -17.22 3.27 11.94
C LEU A 188 -17.54 4.77 11.79
N PRO A 189 -18.82 5.15 11.62
CA PRO A 189 -19.21 6.55 11.53
C PRO A 189 -19.22 7.23 12.92
N ALA A 190 -18.98 8.54 12.98
CA ALA A 190 -19.14 9.31 14.22
C ALA A 190 -20.54 9.16 14.83
N CYS A 191 -21.55 9.04 13.96
CA CYS A 191 -22.97 8.91 14.31
C CYS A 191 -23.31 7.48 14.76
N THR A 192 -23.09 7.18 16.03
CA THR A 192 -23.41 5.87 16.63
C THR A 192 -24.50 6.01 17.67
N CYS A 193 -25.39 5.01 17.76
CA CYS A 193 -26.41 5.00 18.80
C CYS A 193 -25.77 4.76 20.18
N PRO A 194 -26.28 5.38 21.27
CA PRO A 194 -25.75 5.11 22.60
C PRO A 194 -25.75 3.62 22.93
N GLY A 195 -24.60 3.09 23.35
CA GLY A 195 -24.45 1.69 23.74
C GLY A 195 -24.16 0.70 22.59
N THR A 196 -23.99 1.16 21.35
CA THR A 196 -23.50 0.31 20.25
C THR A 196 -21.99 0.15 20.28
N ASP A 197 -21.50 -0.93 19.68
CA ASP A 197 -20.07 -1.19 19.54
C ASP A 197 -19.43 -0.18 18.59
N HIS A 198 -18.58 0.69 19.14
CA HIS A 198 -17.78 1.63 18.37
C HIS A 198 -16.52 2.00 19.18
N PRO A 199 -15.31 1.87 18.62
CA PRO A 199 -14.06 2.06 19.36
C PRO A 199 -13.81 3.52 19.77
N SER A 200 -14.47 4.48 19.13
CA SER A 200 -14.43 5.90 19.53
C SER A 200 -15.70 6.66 19.16
N PRO A 201 -16.80 6.52 19.93
CA PRO A 201 -18.07 7.18 19.62
C PRO A 201 -17.89 8.69 19.40
N GLY A 202 -18.56 9.24 18.38
CA GLY A 202 -18.42 10.64 17.99
C GLY A 202 -17.20 10.96 17.11
N ARG A 203 -16.42 9.95 16.69
CA ARG A 203 -15.33 10.12 15.72
C ARG A 203 -15.42 9.12 14.58
N SER A 204 -15.45 9.63 13.36
CA SER A 204 -15.46 8.87 12.12
C SER A 204 -14.09 8.21 11.90
N ARG A 205 -14.09 6.97 11.41
CA ARG A 205 -12.87 6.20 11.12
C ARG A 205 -13.01 5.41 9.82
N GLY A 206 -12.02 5.52 8.95
CA GLY A 206 -11.97 4.76 7.71
C GLY A 206 -10.55 4.53 7.22
N ALA A 207 -10.45 3.96 6.02
CA ALA A 207 -9.22 3.59 5.37
C ALA A 207 -9.24 4.08 3.91
N PRO A 208 -9.06 5.40 3.67
CA PRO A 208 -8.93 5.91 2.32
C PRO A 208 -7.63 5.42 1.67
N GLU A 209 -7.55 5.50 0.34
CA GLU A 209 -6.43 5.00 -0.45
C GLU A 209 -5.88 6.09 -1.39
N ILE A 210 -4.56 6.14 -1.51
CA ILE A 210 -3.82 7.06 -2.37
C ILE A 210 -2.86 6.24 -3.22
N ASP A 211 -3.05 6.27 -4.53
CA ASP A 211 -2.20 5.61 -5.50
C ASP A 211 -1.16 6.59 -6.03
N VAL A 212 0.10 6.41 -5.63
CA VAL A 212 1.21 7.23 -6.15
C VAL A 212 1.53 6.82 -7.58
N ILE A 213 1.47 5.53 -7.86
CA ILE A 213 1.56 4.97 -9.20
C ILE A 213 0.90 3.59 -9.22
N GLU A 214 0.04 3.37 -10.19
CA GLU A 214 -0.30 2.05 -10.70
C GLU A 214 0.02 2.03 -12.19
N ALA A 215 0.88 1.12 -12.63
CA ALA A 215 1.24 1.02 -14.04
C ALA A 215 0.46 -0.10 -14.73
N SER A 216 0.14 0.11 -15.99
CA SER A 216 -0.49 -0.89 -16.85
C SER A 216 -0.10 -0.63 -18.31
N VAL A 217 -0.70 -1.38 -19.23
CA VAL A 217 -0.52 -1.26 -20.66
C VAL A 217 -1.87 -1.00 -21.32
N THR A 218 -1.95 -0.01 -22.18
CA THR A 218 -3.14 0.27 -22.99
C THR A 218 -2.85 0.12 -24.47
N VAL A 219 -3.91 0.04 -25.27
CA VAL A 219 -3.85 0.11 -26.73
C VAL A 219 -3.85 1.58 -27.15
N LEU A 220 -2.86 1.98 -27.95
CA LEU A 220 -2.69 3.34 -28.44
C LEU A 220 -3.63 3.64 -29.62
N ASP A 221 -3.82 2.68 -30.51
CA ASP A 221 -4.49 2.91 -31.79
C ASP A 221 -5.26 1.68 -32.32
N GLU A 222 -5.92 1.89 -33.47
CA GLU A 222 -6.66 0.84 -34.18
C GLU A 222 -5.76 -0.32 -34.65
N MET A 223 -4.44 -0.10 -34.77
CA MET A 223 -3.47 -1.13 -35.16
C MET A 223 -3.08 -2.04 -33.97
N GLN A 224 -3.65 -1.79 -32.78
CA GLN A 224 -3.39 -2.54 -31.56
C GLN A 224 -1.97 -2.36 -31.01
N ASP A 225 -1.31 -1.24 -31.33
CA ASP A 225 -0.02 -0.90 -30.73
C ASP A 225 -0.18 -0.66 -29.23
N ARG A 226 0.75 -1.21 -28.44
CA ARG A 226 0.69 -1.18 -26.97
C ARG A 226 1.67 -0.18 -26.39
N ILE A 227 1.21 0.62 -25.43
CA ILE A 227 2.05 1.56 -24.68
C ILE A 227 1.80 1.44 -23.18
N GLY A 228 2.83 1.82 -22.40
CA GLY A 228 2.74 1.86 -20.96
C GLY A 228 1.94 3.09 -20.52
N VAL A 229 1.10 2.91 -19.52
CA VAL A 229 0.34 3.98 -18.87
C VAL A 229 0.48 3.88 -17.37
N VAL A 230 0.29 5.01 -16.69
CA VAL A 230 0.27 5.08 -15.23
C VAL A 230 -0.96 5.85 -14.78
N SER A 231 -1.62 5.37 -13.73
CA SER A 231 -2.65 6.11 -13.00
C SER A 231 -2.12 6.60 -11.66
N GLN A 232 -2.70 7.72 -11.22
CA GLN A 232 -2.59 8.24 -9.87
C GLN A 232 -4.01 8.55 -9.42
N SER A 233 -4.40 8.05 -8.25
CA SER A 233 -5.77 8.14 -7.76
C SER A 233 -5.80 8.50 -6.28
N LEU A 234 -6.89 9.13 -5.89
CA LEU A 234 -7.31 9.26 -4.50
C LEU A 234 -8.68 8.60 -4.43
N GLN A 235 -8.76 7.47 -3.74
CA GLN A 235 -10.00 6.74 -3.55
C GLN A 235 -10.56 7.13 -2.20
N LEU A 236 -11.65 7.91 -2.25
CA LEU A 236 -12.31 8.46 -1.08
C LEU A 236 -13.83 8.33 -1.23
N ALA A 237 -14.52 8.05 -0.12
CA ALA A 237 -15.95 8.17 0.02
C ALA A 237 -16.29 9.13 1.17
N PRO A 238 -17.37 9.91 1.08
CA PRO A 238 -18.43 9.87 0.08
C PRO A 238 -17.98 10.37 -1.31
N TYR A 239 -18.57 9.84 -2.38
CA TYR A 239 -18.41 10.41 -3.72
C TYR A 239 -19.19 11.72 -3.84
N ASP A 240 -18.59 12.70 -4.53
CA ASP A 240 -19.23 13.98 -4.85
C ASP A 240 -20.25 13.80 -6.00
N ILE A 241 -21.28 14.66 -6.03
CA ILE A 241 -22.32 14.69 -7.07
C ILE A 241 -22.12 15.88 -8.00
#